data_AF-A0A3A0DVJ7-F1
#
_entry.id   AF-A0A3A0DVJ7-F1
#
_cell.length_a   1.000
_cell.length_b   1.000
_cell.length_c   1.000
_cell.angle_alpha   90.00
_cell.angle_beta   90.00
_cell.angle_gamma   90.00
#
_symmetry.space_group_name_H-M   'P 1'
#
loop_
_entity.id
_entity.type
_entity.pdbx_description
1 polymer ?
#
loop_
_entity_poly.entity_id
_entity_poly.type
_entity_poly.pdbx_seq_one_letter_code
_entity_poly.pdbx_strand_id
1 'polypeptide(L)'
;MAPPAAATQLTAEQEAALEEWRLLCQTLERAQGDHLVQNCREKYQYAKTYMVYGRELDHTAIEVKQAAIRGDYSFFTDRGISVHCMTPLLADHMMKAWRVSVASKRAFVADMFMKRFGEDIEEFIGTPHNASRLIMAVSFDQRDAIQGLAAWTQNKLAAAEISQLRADVLHLRQQIEQLSQFIHERLGK
;
A
#
# COMPACT_ATOMS: atom_id res chain seq x y z
N MET A 1 -27.70 -33.55 -1.95
CA MET A 1 -27.29 -32.33 -1.23
C MET A 1 -26.37 -31.54 -2.14
N ALA A 2 -26.82 -30.40 -2.66
CA ALA A 2 -25.94 -29.50 -3.39
C ALA A 2 -25.02 -28.79 -2.38
N PRO A 3 -23.73 -28.58 -2.68
CA PRO A 3 -22.85 -27.80 -1.81
C PRO A 3 -23.39 -26.36 -1.70
N PRO A 4 -23.29 -25.71 -0.53
CA PRO A 4 -23.69 -24.32 -0.40
C PRO A 4 -22.84 -23.47 -1.35
N ALA A 5 -23.50 -22.59 -2.12
CA ALA A 5 -22.83 -21.64 -3.00
C ALA A 5 -21.79 -20.88 -2.18
N ALA A 6 -20.51 -20.98 -2.57
CA ALA A 6 -19.43 -20.27 -1.92
C ALA A 6 -19.78 -18.77 -1.89
N ALA A 7 -19.97 -18.22 -0.69
CA ALA A 7 -20.34 -16.82 -0.49
C ALA A 7 -19.32 -15.93 -1.24
N THR A 8 -19.78 -15.35 -2.35
CA THR A 8 -18.97 -14.51 -3.25
C THR A 8 -19.00 -13.04 -2.85
N GLN A 9 -19.73 -12.71 -1.78
CA GLN A 9 -19.95 -11.35 -1.30
C GLN A 9 -19.13 -11.11 -0.04
N LEU A 10 -18.46 -9.97 -0.01
CA LEU A 10 -17.75 -9.49 1.16
C LEU A 10 -18.75 -8.96 2.19
N THR A 11 -18.40 -9.06 3.48
CA THR A 11 -19.17 -8.40 4.54
C THR A 11 -18.90 -6.89 4.55
N ALA A 12 -19.77 -6.09 5.20
CA ALA A 12 -19.57 -4.64 5.31
C ALA A 12 -18.21 -4.27 5.95
N GLU A 13 -17.76 -5.04 6.94
CA GLU A 13 -16.44 -4.86 7.57
C GLU A 13 -15.31 -5.15 6.58
N GLN A 14 -15.45 -6.17 5.74
CA GLN A 14 -14.48 -6.52 4.70
C GLN A 14 -14.45 -5.49 3.57
N GLU A 15 -15.60 -4.91 3.22
CA GLU A 15 -15.69 -3.81 2.27
C GLU A 15 -14.99 -2.55 2.80
N ALA A 16 -15.15 -2.23 4.09
CA ALA A 16 -14.45 -1.12 4.73
C ALA A 16 -12.93 -1.33 4.70
N ALA A 17 -12.45 -2.52 5.05
CA ALA A 17 -11.03 -2.86 4.99
C ALA A 17 -10.47 -2.81 3.55
N LEU A 18 -11.26 -3.27 2.57
CA LEU A 18 -10.88 -3.16 1.16
C LEU A 18 -10.78 -1.70 0.70
N GLU A 19 -11.66 -0.83 1.18
CA GLU A 19 -11.62 0.59 0.84
C GLU A 19 -10.42 1.31 1.48
N GLU A 20 -10.11 1.00 2.74
CA GLU A 20 -8.88 1.46 3.39
C GLU A 20 -7.64 1.04 2.59
N TRP A 21 -7.59 -0.22 2.18
CA TRP A 21 -6.51 -0.74 1.35
C TRP A 21 -6.42 -0.05 -0.02
N ARG A 22 -7.56 0.20 -0.68
CA ARG A 22 -7.58 0.96 -1.95
C ARG A 22 -7.00 2.34 -1.79
N LEU A 23 -7.42 3.08 -0.76
CA LEU A 23 -6.93 4.42 -0.48
C LEU A 23 -5.42 4.41 -0.20
N LEU A 24 -4.96 3.43 0.56
CA LEU A 24 -3.55 3.22 0.87
C LEU A 24 -2.73 3.02 -0.41
N CYS A 25 -3.12 2.05 -1.24
CA CYS A 25 -2.46 1.78 -2.52
C CYS A 25 -2.47 3.00 -3.43
N GLN A 26 -3.62 3.65 -3.62
CA GLN A 26 -3.71 4.84 -4.47
C GLN A 26 -2.78 5.94 -4.00
N THR A 27 -2.75 6.23 -2.70
CA THR A 27 -1.91 7.29 -2.13
C THR A 27 -0.42 6.98 -2.30
N LEU A 28 0.00 5.75 -2.00
CA LEU A 28 1.39 5.31 -2.10
C LEU A 28 1.88 5.31 -3.55
N GLU A 29 1.12 4.67 -4.44
CA GLU A 29 1.46 4.56 -5.84
C GLU A 29 1.47 5.95 -6.52
N ARG A 30 0.53 6.84 -6.13
CA ARG A 30 0.52 8.22 -6.60
C ARG A 30 1.74 9.00 -6.13
N ALA A 31 2.09 8.92 -4.84
CA ALA A 31 3.25 9.61 -4.28
C ALA A 31 4.56 9.18 -4.96
N GLN A 32 4.73 7.88 -5.23
CA GLN A 32 5.89 7.37 -5.98
C GLN A 32 5.92 7.92 -7.42
N GLY A 33 4.78 7.91 -8.10
CA GLY A 33 4.68 8.48 -9.45
C GLY A 33 5.00 9.97 -9.48
N ASP A 34 4.42 10.75 -8.56
CA ASP A 34 4.67 12.19 -8.44
C ASP A 34 6.15 12.47 -8.10
N HIS A 35 6.77 11.66 -7.25
CA HIS A 35 8.18 11.79 -6.90
C HIS A 35 9.09 11.64 -8.13
N LEU A 36 8.87 10.60 -8.94
CA LEU A 36 9.60 10.40 -10.20
C LEU A 36 9.39 11.58 -11.16
N VAL A 37 8.13 12.00 -11.33
CA VAL A 37 7.76 13.10 -12.22
C VAL A 37 8.40 14.41 -11.77
N GLN A 38 8.42 14.73 -10.48
CA GLN A 38 8.93 16.01 -10.01
C GLN A 38 10.46 16.07 -10.04
N ASN A 39 11.13 14.97 -9.70
CA ASN A 39 12.55 15.01 -9.37
C ASN A 39 13.46 14.39 -10.46
N CYS A 40 12.93 13.58 -11.37
CA CYS A 40 13.74 12.98 -12.43
C CYS A 40 13.72 13.80 -13.72
N ARG A 41 14.85 14.43 -14.06
CA ARG A 41 15.03 15.22 -15.27
C ARG A 41 15.74 14.48 -16.41
N GLU A 42 16.42 13.38 -16.08
CA GLU A 42 17.17 12.58 -17.05
C GLU A 42 16.25 11.50 -17.64
N LYS A 43 16.25 11.39 -18.97
CA LYS A 43 15.28 10.58 -19.73
C LYS A 43 15.51 9.08 -19.54
N TYR A 44 16.77 8.62 -19.54
CA TYR A 44 17.09 7.20 -19.38
C TYR A 44 16.83 6.72 -17.94
N GLN A 45 17.16 7.52 -16.93
CA GLN A 45 16.86 7.26 -15.52
C GLN A 45 15.35 7.18 -15.29
N TYR A 46 14.58 8.09 -15.91
CA TYR A 46 13.12 8.08 -15.83
C TYR A 46 12.55 6.78 -16.40
N ALA A 47 12.91 6.44 -17.63
CA ALA A 47 12.47 5.23 -18.30
C ALA A 47 12.91 3.97 -17.54
N LYS A 48 14.13 3.94 -17.00
CA LYS A 48 14.62 2.81 -16.20
C LYS A 48 13.81 2.61 -14.91
N THR A 49 13.45 3.69 -14.22
CA THR A 49 12.58 3.59 -13.03
C THR A 49 11.16 3.17 -13.41
N TYR A 50 10.62 3.65 -14.52
CA TYR A 50 9.33 3.20 -15.03
C TYR A 50 9.30 1.68 -15.30
N MET A 51 10.38 1.12 -15.86
CA MET A 51 10.47 -0.32 -16.15
C MET A 51 10.34 -1.23 -14.92
N VAL A 52 10.69 -0.74 -13.73
CA VAL A 52 10.59 -1.57 -12.51
C VAL A 52 9.20 -1.53 -11.87
N TYR A 53 8.33 -0.58 -12.25
CA TYR A 53 7.00 -0.48 -11.66
C TYR A 53 6.11 -1.66 -12.04
N GLY A 54 5.60 -2.37 -11.04
CA GLY A 54 4.78 -3.57 -11.23
C GLY A 54 5.58 -4.81 -11.62
N ARG A 55 6.91 -4.72 -11.71
CA ARG A 55 7.77 -5.90 -11.84
C ARG A 55 7.54 -6.79 -10.62
N GLU A 56 7.45 -8.10 -10.83
CA GLU A 56 7.21 -9.11 -9.78
C GLU A 56 5.87 -9.01 -9.03
N LEU A 57 4.98 -8.09 -9.43
CA LEU A 57 3.68 -7.93 -8.77
C LEU A 57 2.83 -9.20 -8.91
N ASP A 58 2.87 -9.87 -10.05
CA ASP A 58 2.15 -11.12 -10.25
C ASP A 58 2.73 -12.28 -9.43
N HIS A 59 4.05 -12.31 -9.27
CA HIS A 59 4.69 -13.30 -8.39
C HIS A 59 4.29 -13.07 -6.93
N THR A 60 4.38 -11.82 -6.47
CA THR A 60 3.94 -11.40 -5.12
C THR A 60 2.46 -11.74 -4.91
N ALA A 61 1.59 -11.51 -5.91
CA ALA A 61 0.17 -11.85 -5.81
C ALA A 61 -0.07 -13.35 -5.67
N ILE A 62 0.73 -14.19 -6.33
CA ILE A 62 0.66 -15.65 -6.16
C ILE A 62 1.10 -16.04 -4.75
N GLU A 63 2.21 -15.50 -4.26
CA GLU A 63 2.73 -15.79 -2.91
C GLU A 63 1.74 -15.37 -1.82
N VAL A 64 1.21 -14.15 -1.91
CA VAL A 64 0.20 -13.63 -0.98
C VAL A 64 -1.07 -14.48 -1.01
N LYS A 65 -1.50 -14.92 -2.19
CA LYS A 65 -2.66 -15.81 -2.31
C LYS A 65 -2.41 -17.17 -1.64
N GLN A 66 -1.23 -17.75 -1.83
CA GLN A 66 -0.85 -19.02 -1.19
C GLN A 66 -0.71 -18.88 0.34
N ALA A 67 -0.15 -17.76 0.82
CA ALA A 67 -0.08 -17.44 2.24
C ALA A 67 -1.48 -17.28 2.84
N ALA A 68 -2.37 -16.54 2.19
CA ALA A 68 -3.75 -16.32 2.63
C ALA A 68 -4.55 -17.63 2.74
N ILE A 69 -4.36 -18.58 1.81
CA ILE A 69 -4.99 -19.92 1.90
C ILE A 69 -4.56 -20.67 3.17
N ARG A 70 -3.35 -20.42 3.67
CA ARG A 70 -2.82 -20.98 4.93
C ARG A 70 -3.20 -20.16 6.16
N GLY A 71 -3.99 -19.09 6.00
CA GLY A 71 -4.35 -18.15 7.07
C GLY A 71 -3.24 -17.17 7.45
N ASP A 72 -2.17 -17.08 6.64
CA ASP A 72 -1.10 -16.11 6.83
C ASP A 72 -1.43 -14.82 6.07
N TYR A 73 -1.67 -13.76 6.83
CA TYR A 73 -1.99 -12.42 6.31
C TYR A 73 -0.92 -11.38 6.66
N SER A 74 0.30 -11.83 7.02
CA SER A 74 1.45 -10.98 7.37
C SER A 74 1.67 -9.83 6.39
N PHE A 75 1.52 -10.11 5.09
CA PHE A 75 1.61 -9.10 4.03
C PHE A 75 0.71 -7.87 4.27
N PHE A 76 -0.52 -8.08 4.74
CA PHE A 76 -1.48 -7.00 4.99
C PHE A 76 -1.30 -6.38 6.38
N THR A 77 -0.97 -7.18 7.40
CA THR A 77 -0.76 -6.68 8.77
C THR A 77 0.43 -5.77 8.89
N ASP A 78 1.53 -6.12 8.22
CA ASP A 78 2.75 -5.32 8.20
C ASP A 78 2.51 -3.95 7.54
N ARG A 79 1.39 -3.82 6.82
CA ARG A 79 0.94 -2.59 6.15
C ARG A 79 -0.23 -1.92 6.88
N GLY A 80 -0.53 -2.35 8.10
CA GLY A 80 -1.50 -1.72 8.99
C GLY A 80 -2.95 -2.19 8.81
N ILE A 81 -3.21 -3.22 8.01
CA ILE A 81 -4.57 -3.77 7.84
C ILE A 81 -4.86 -4.77 8.96
N SER A 82 -6.03 -4.64 9.58
CA SER A 82 -6.50 -5.54 10.63
C SER A 82 -6.73 -6.96 10.13
N VAL A 83 -6.27 -7.97 10.87
CA VAL A 83 -6.46 -9.40 10.55
C VAL A 83 -7.90 -9.86 10.77
N HIS A 84 -8.65 -9.20 11.64
CA HIS A 84 -9.89 -9.75 12.19
C HIS A 84 -10.95 -10.10 11.14
N CYS A 85 -11.00 -9.37 10.02
CA CYS A 85 -11.92 -9.61 8.92
C CYS A 85 -11.26 -10.28 7.70
N MET A 86 -9.96 -10.61 7.79
CA MET A 86 -9.18 -11.13 6.67
C MET A 86 -9.64 -12.53 6.28
N THR A 87 -9.87 -12.69 4.98
CA THR A 87 -10.19 -13.96 4.34
C THR A 87 -9.39 -14.10 3.06
N PRO A 88 -9.23 -15.32 2.52
CA PRO A 88 -8.55 -15.50 1.23
C PRO A 88 -9.26 -14.75 0.09
N LEU A 89 -10.60 -14.63 0.18
CA LEU A 89 -11.38 -13.85 -0.78
C LEU A 89 -11.04 -12.36 -0.68
N LEU A 90 -11.05 -11.77 0.53
CA LEU A 90 -10.68 -10.37 0.73
C LEU A 90 -9.24 -10.09 0.28
N ALA A 91 -8.30 -10.97 0.60
CA ALA A 91 -6.90 -10.85 0.16
C ALA A 91 -6.79 -10.80 -1.38
N ASP A 92 -7.54 -11.62 -2.11
CA ASP A 92 -7.57 -11.59 -3.58
C ASP A 92 -8.14 -10.25 -4.10
N HIS A 93 -9.20 -9.73 -3.49
CA HIS A 93 -9.75 -8.41 -3.82
C HIS A 93 -8.76 -7.27 -3.56
N MET A 94 -8.04 -7.33 -2.44
CA MET A 94 -7.00 -6.36 -2.09
C MET A 94 -5.84 -6.40 -3.09
N MET A 95 -5.36 -7.59 -3.46
CA MET A 95 -4.30 -7.71 -4.48
C MET A 95 -4.74 -7.18 -5.86
N LYS A 96 -6.01 -7.38 -6.24
CA LYS A 96 -6.58 -6.76 -7.45
C LYS A 96 -6.61 -5.23 -7.36
N ALA A 97 -7.01 -4.68 -6.22
CA ALA A 97 -7.01 -3.23 -6.00
C ALA A 97 -5.60 -2.63 -6.09
N TRP A 98 -4.58 -3.33 -5.57
CA TRP A 98 -3.20 -2.88 -5.68
C TRP A 98 -2.72 -2.90 -7.14
N ARG A 99 -3.01 -3.96 -7.91
CA ARG A 99 -2.73 -4.02 -9.36
C ARG A 99 -3.30 -2.82 -10.11
N VAL A 100 -4.56 -2.46 -9.83
CA VAL A 100 -5.20 -1.28 -10.46
C VAL A 100 -4.46 0.00 -10.11
N SER A 101 -4.02 0.16 -8.86
CA SER A 101 -3.26 1.33 -8.41
C SER A 101 -1.90 1.44 -9.10
N VAL A 102 -1.17 0.31 -9.24
CA VAL A 102 0.10 0.26 -9.98
C VAL A 102 -0.09 0.58 -11.46
N ALA A 103 -1.15 0.05 -12.09
CA ALA A 103 -1.48 0.35 -13.48
C ALA A 103 -1.79 1.85 -13.67
N SER A 104 -2.54 2.45 -12.74
CA SER A 104 -2.82 3.89 -12.72
C SER A 104 -1.54 4.72 -12.60
N LYS A 105 -0.62 4.34 -11.69
CA LYS A 105 0.71 4.96 -11.56
C LYS A 105 1.49 4.90 -12.87
N ARG A 106 1.56 3.72 -13.51
CA ARG A 106 2.26 3.55 -14.79
C ARG A 106 1.69 4.46 -15.87
N ALA A 107 0.37 4.47 -16.03
CA ALA A 107 -0.30 5.32 -17.03
C ALA A 107 0.00 6.81 -16.80
N PHE A 108 -0.07 7.28 -15.55
CA PHE A 108 0.27 8.66 -15.19
C PHE A 108 1.74 8.99 -15.51
N VAL A 109 2.67 8.13 -15.12
CA VAL A 109 4.11 8.33 -15.34
C VAL A 109 4.46 8.33 -16.84
N ALA A 110 3.80 7.47 -17.63
CA ALA A 110 3.95 7.43 -19.09
C ALA A 110 3.44 8.71 -19.77
N ASP A 111 2.25 9.19 -19.38
CA ASP A 111 1.69 10.46 -19.88
C ASP A 111 2.62 11.65 -19.55
N MET A 112 3.19 11.68 -18.34
CA MET A 112 4.15 12.72 -17.96
C MET A 112 5.48 12.62 -18.72
N PHE A 113 5.94 11.41 -19.03
CA PHE A 113 7.13 11.22 -19.87
C PHE A 113 6.91 11.78 -21.28
N MET A 114 5.76 11.46 -21.90
CA MET A 114 5.38 11.99 -23.21
C MET A 114 5.32 13.52 -23.20
N LYS A 115 4.66 14.13 -22.21
CA LYS A 115 4.58 15.59 -22.08
C LYS A 115 5.95 16.26 -21.90
N ARG A 116 6.88 15.59 -21.22
CA ARG A 116 8.20 16.15 -20.91
C ARG A 116 9.20 15.97 -22.05
N PHE A 117 9.23 14.79 -22.68
CA PHE A 117 10.28 14.41 -23.63
C PHE A 117 9.78 14.26 -25.07
N GLY A 118 8.47 14.39 -25.31
CA GLY A 118 7.86 14.35 -26.64
C GLY A 118 7.82 12.97 -27.29
N GLU A 119 7.98 11.89 -26.52
CA GLU A 119 8.04 10.51 -27.01
C GLU A 119 7.23 9.57 -26.12
N ASP A 120 6.71 8.49 -26.72
CA ASP A 120 6.09 7.40 -25.97
C ASP A 120 7.16 6.59 -25.21
N ILE A 121 6.90 6.31 -23.93
CA ILE A 121 7.88 5.66 -23.06
C ILE A 121 8.09 4.18 -23.41
N GLU A 122 7.05 3.47 -23.86
CA GLU A 122 7.14 2.05 -24.23
C GLU A 122 7.90 1.90 -25.56
N GLU A 123 7.65 2.79 -26.53
CA GLU A 123 8.43 2.86 -27.77
C GLU A 123 9.91 3.23 -27.50
N PHE A 124 10.14 4.21 -26.62
CA PHE A 124 11.48 4.62 -26.23
C PHE A 124 12.28 3.46 -25.62
N ILE A 125 11.65 2.68 -24.72
CA ILE A 125 12.25 1.49 -24.09
C ILE A 125 12.46 0.37 -25.10
N GLY A 126 11.48 0.13 -25.99
CA GLY A 126 11.52 -0.96 -26.98
C GLY A 126 12.57 -0.79 -28.08
N THR A 127 13.12 0.41 -28.24
CA THR A 127 14.16 0.68 -29.26
C THR A 127 15.49 0.04 -28.86
N PRO A 128 16.09 -0.86 -29.67
CA PRO A 128 17.31 -1.60 -29.31
C PRO A 128 18.50 -0.72 -28.90
N HIS A 129 18.67 0.43 -29.56
CA HIS A 129 19.70 1.40 -29.21
C HIS A 129 19.51 1.96 -27.78
N ASN A 130 18.28 2.31 -27.41
CA ASN A 130 17.95 2.84 -26.10
C ASN A 130 18.00 1.77 -25.01
N ALA A 131 17.57 0.54 -25.31
CA ALA A 131 17.67 -0.59 -24.38
C ALA A 131 19.09 -0.80 -23.84
N SER A 132 20.11 -0.69 -24.71
CA SER A 132 21.52 -0.79 -24.29
C SER A 132 21.94 0.32 -23.32
N ARG A 133 21.47 1.56 -23.53
CA ARG A 133 21.75 2.71 -22.66
C ARG A 133 20.97 2.65 -21.35
N LEU A 134 19.75 2.10 -21.35
CA LEU A 134 18.95 1.87 -20.15
C LEU A 134 19.62 0.87 -19.20
N ILE A 135 20.32 -0.14 -19.72
CA ILE A 135 21.10 -1.06 -18.87
C ILE A 135 22.15 -0.28 -18.07
N MET A 136 22.78 0.72 -18.69
CA MET A 136 23.85 1.52 -18.07
C MET A 136 23.35 2.68 -17.18
N ALA A 137 22.12 3.16 -17.36
CA ALA A 137 21.58 4.25 -16.55
C ALA A 137 21.39 3.84 -15.08
N VAL A 138 21.55 4.74 -14.11
CA VAL A 138 21.25 4.43 -12.70
C VAL A 138 19.76 4.67 -12.47
N SER A 139 19.05 3.76 -11.79
CA SER A 139 17.64 3.99 -11.46
C SER A 139 17.51 5.15 -10.46
N PHE A 140 16.40 5.88 -10.54
CA PHE A 140 16.07 6.94 -9.59
C PHE A 140 15.89 6.40 -8.16
N ASP A 141 15.62 5.09 -8.03
CA ASP A 141 15.09 4.47 -6.81
C ASP A 141 16.10 3.77 -5.89
N GLN A 142 17.40 3.63 -6.22
CA GLN A 142 18.30 2.87 -5.33
C GLN A 142 18.73 3.61 -4.05
N ARG A 143 18.52 4.93 -3.94
CA ARG A 143 18.80 5.68 -2.69
C ARG A 143 17.56 6.28 -2.04
N ASP A 144 16.56 6.68 -2.84
CA ASP A 144 15.42 7.43 -2.33
C ASP A 144 14.15 6.59 -2.10
N ALA A 145 13.97 5.42 -2.74
CA ALA A 145 12.82 4.56 -2.39
C ALA A 145 12.93 4.02 -0.97
N ILE A 146 14.12 3.63 -0.51
CA ILE A 146 14.33 3.17 0.87
C ILE A 146 14.14 4.32 1.86
N GLN A 147 14.61 5.53 1.54
CA GLN A 147 14.44 6.71 2.41
C GLN A 147 13.01 7.23 2.42
N GLY A 148 12.33 7.23 1.27
CA GLY A 148 10.93 7.64 1.12
C GLY A 148 9.96 6.64 1.75
N LEU A 149 10.21 5.34 1.58
CA LEU A 149 9.46 4.30 2.31
C LEU A 149 9.77 4.41 3.80
N ALA A 150 11.03 4.46 4.24
CA ALA A 150 11.38 4.58 5.65
C ALA A 150 10.77 5.82 6.33
N ALA A 151 10.81 6.99 5.67
CA ALA A 151 10.20 8.22 6.17
C ALA A 151 8.68 8.13 6.22
N TRP A 152 8.05 7.50 5.22
CA TRP A 152 6.60 7.31 5.20
C TRP A 152 6.14 6.27 6.23
N THR A 153 6.86 5.14 6.37
CA THR A 153 6.60 4.10 7.37
C THR A 153 6.86 4.63 8.78
N GLN A 154 7.89 5.46 9.00
CA GLN A 154 8.09 6.15 10.28
C GLN A 154 6.94 7.10 10.60
N ASN A 155 6.47 7.88 9.63
CA ASN A 155 5.33 8.79 9.84
C ASN A 155 4.02 8.03 10.10
N LYS A 156 3.83 6.85 9.51
CA LYS A 156 2.66 6.00 9.74
C LYS A 156 2.75 5.19 11.03
N LEU A 157 3.92 4.68 11.41
CA LEU A 157 4.17 4.06 12.72
C LEU A 157 3.96 5.08 13.83
N ALA A 158 4.48 6.30 13.68
CA ALA A 158 4.22 7.39 14.62
C ALA A 158 2.73 7.73 14.70
N ALA A 159 2.01 7.75 13.57
CA ALA A 159 0.56 7.99 13.57
C ALA A 159 -0.24 6.84 14.23
N ALA A 160 0.17 5.59 14.02
CA ALA A 160 -0.43 4.41 14.63
C ALA A 160 -0.16 4.34 16.14
N GLU A 161 1.08 4.61 16.56
CA GLU A 161 1.48 4.73 17.97
C GLU A 161 0.72 5.87 18.66
N ILE A 162 0.56 7.03 18.01
CA ILE A 162 -0.24 8.14 18.54
C ILE A 162 -1.72 7.73 18.66
N SER A 163 -2.26 6.98 17.71
CA SER A 163 -3.63 6.49 17.76
C SER A 163 -3.83 5.50 18.90
N GLN A 164 -2.89 4.56 19.08
CA GLN A 164 -2.91 3.59 20.17
C GLN A 164 -2.79 4.27 21.54
N LEU A 165 -1.84 5.20 21.70
CA LEU A 165 -1.67 5.97 22.93
C LEU A 165 -2.91 6.80 23.28
N ARG A 166 -3.64 7.33 22.28
CA ARG A 166 -4.91 8.02 22.51
C ARG A 166 -6.00 7.08 23.00
N ALA A 167 -6.09 5.86 22.45
CA ALA A 167 -7.02 4.84 22.91
C ALA A 167 -6.71 4.42 24.35
N ASP A 168 -5.43 4.20 24.68
CA ASP A 168 -4.99 3.81 26.02
C ASP A 168 -5.28 4.90 27.06
N VAL A 169 -5.04 6.18 26.73
CA VAL A 169 -5.37 7.32 27.60
C VAL A 169 -6.88 7.43 27.84
N LEU A 170 -7.69 7.17 26.81
CA LEU A 170 -9.16 7.20 26.95
C LEU A 170 -9.65 6.07 27.86
N HIS A 171 -9.07 4.87 27.72
CA HIS A 171 -9.37 3.73 28.58
C HIS A 171 -8.96 3.97 30.04
N LEU A 172 -7.74 4.49 30.27
CA LEU A 172 -7.28 4.85 31.61
C LEU A 172 -8.16 5.92 32.27
N ARG A 173 -8.64 6.91 31.51
CA ARG A 173 -9.60 7.91 32.02
C ARG A 173 -10.89 7.27 32.48
N GLN A 174 -11.47 6.36 31.68
CA GLN A 174 -12.68 5.64 32.06
C GLN A 174 -12.47 4.80 33.33
N GLN A 175 -11.33 4.12 33.45
CA GLN A 175 -11.00 3.36 34.66
C GLN A 175 -10.85 4.26 35.89
N ILE A 176 -10.22 5.43 35.76
CA ILE A 176 -10.12 6.42 36.84
C ILE A 176 -11.50 6.93 37.23
N GLU A 177 -12.39 7.18 36.27
CA GLU A 177 -13.74 7.67 36.50
C GLU A 177 -14.59 6.61 37.22
N GLN A 178 -14.50 5.35 36.78
CA GLN A 178 -15.13 4.20 37.44
C GLN A 178 -14.61 3.97 38.86
N LEU A 179 -13.28 4.04 39.07
CA LEU A 179 -12.68 3.94 40.39
C LEU A 179 -13.08 5.11 41.29
N SER A 180 -13.15 6.32 40.73
CA SER A 180 -13.58 7.52 41.47
C SER A 180 -15.05 7.41 41.88
N GLN A 181 -15.92 6.93 40.99
CA GLN A 181 -17.32 6.63 41.31
C GLN A 181 -17.41 5.54 42.37
N PHE A 182 -16.67 4.44 42.23
CA PHE A 182 -16.66 3.35 43.21
C PHE A 182 -16.15 3.80 44.59
N ILE A 183 -15.11 4.63 44.63
CA ILE A 183 -14.60 5.22 45.87
C ILE A 183 -15.63 6.19 46.44
N HIS A 184 -16.28 7.01 45.62
CA HIS A 184 -17.35 7.91 46.07
C HIS A 184 -18.57 7.14 46.58
N GLU A 185 -18.89 5.98 46.02
CA GLU A 185 -19.96 5.09 46.48
C GLU A 185 -19.58 4.34 47.77
N ARG A 186 -18.30 4.00 47.96
CA ARG A 186 -17.79 3.31 49.17
C ARG A 186 -17.44 4.23 50.33
N LEU A 187 -16.92 5.43 50.04
CA LEU A 187 -16.55 6.49 51.00
C LEU A 187 -17.62 7.60 51.07
N GLY A 188 -18.68 7.49 50.27
CA GLY A 188 -19.98 8.17 50.44
C GLY A 188 -20.81 7.53 51.54
N LYS A 189 -20.14 7.11 52.62
CA LYS A 189 -20.45 7.39 54.01
C LYS A 189 -19.17 7.87 54.68
#